data_AF-A0AAD4HS48-F1
#
_entry.id   AF-A0AAD4HS48-F1
#
_cell.length_a   1.000
_cell.length_b   1.000
_cell.length_c   1.000
_cell.angle_alpha   90.00
_cell.angle_beta   90.00
_cell.angle_gamma   90.00
#
_symmetry.space_group_name_H-M   'P 1'
#
loop_
_entity.id
_entity.type
_entity.pdbx_description
1 polymer ?
#
loop_
_entity_poly.entity_id
_entity_poly.type
_entity_poly.pdbx_seq_one_letter_code
_entity_poly.pdbx_strand_id
1 'polypeptide(L)'
;VPSERIFSSTKETCTLQRSNLSPTILEALQVLKFTYKQDRLNFTEDLVANEQDYTISGPVTSRAVDELMATGNLRELDQFLANARE
;
A
#
# COMPACT_ATOMS: atom_id res chain seq x y z
N VAL A 1 -25.85 14.78 9.48
CA VAL A 1 -24.86 15.25 8.48
C VAL A 1 -23.68 14.27 8.42
N PRO A 2 -23.13 13.91 7.23
CA PRO A 2 -22.02 12.94 7.12
C PRO A 2 -20.80 13.30 7.99
N SER A 3 -20.52 14.60 8.12
CA SER A 3 -19.44 15.13 8.94
C SER A 3 -19.61 14.79 10.43
N GLU A 4 -20.84 14.82 10.97
CA GLU A 4 -21.12 14.54 12.40
C GLU A 4 -20.73 13.11 12.80
N ARG A 5 -20.85 12.12 11.90
CA ARG A 5 -20.45 10.73 12.17
C ARG A 5 -18.94 10.58 12.25
N ILE A 6 -18.16 11.37 11.51
CA ILE A 6 -16.70 11.32 11.60
C ILE A 6 -16.22 12.07 12.84
N PHE A 7 -16.88 13.17 13.21
CA PHE A 7 -16.60 13.91 14.45
C PHE A 7 -16.92 13.12 15.72
N SER A 8 -17.97 12.29 15.72
CA SER A 8 -18.27 11.44 16.87
C SER A 8 -17.19 10.38 17.14
N SER A 9 -16.52 9.87 16.09
CA SER A 9 -15.41 8.91 16.24
C SER A 9 -14.16 9.50 16.86
N THR A 10 -13.96 10.82 16.74
CA THR A 10 -12.79 11.52 17.29
C THR A 10 -13.03 12.00 18.73
N LYS A 11 -14.22 11.77 19.29
CA LYS A 11 -14.58 12.17 20.67
C LYS A 11 -13.61 11.61 21.70
N GLU A 12 -13.15 10.37 21.55
CA GLU A 12 -12.21 9.74 22.48
C GLU A 12 -10.83 10.42 22.45
N THR A 13 -10.29 10.68 21.26
CA THR A 13 -8.99 11.35 21.08
C THR A 13 -9.02 12.85 21.40
N CYS A 14 -10.16 13.51 21.21
CA CYS A 14 -10.35 14.95 21.46
C CYS A 14 -10.72 15.30 22.91
N THR A 15 -11.48 14.44 23.60
CA THR A 15 -12.06 14.80 24.92
C THR A 15 -11.66 13.90 26.08
N LEU A 16 -11.31 12.63 25.83
CA LEU A 16 -11.03 11.65 26.89
C LEU A 16 -9.53 11.45 27.12
N GLN A 17 -8.72 11.42 26.06
CA GLN A 17 -7.28 11.57 26.18
C GLN A 17 -6.92 13.06 26.07
N ARG A 18 -6.14 13.54 27.05
CA ARG A 18 -5.77 14.95 27.27
C ARG A 18 -4.80 15.50 26.21
N SER A 19 -5.06 15.21 24.94
CA SER A 19 -4.38 15.82 23.81
C SER A 19 -4.84 17.28 23.77
N ASN A 20 -4.07 18.22 24.31
CA ASN A 20 -4.29 19.67 24.15
C ASN A 20 -4.04 20.09 22.69
N LEU A 21 -4.68 19.42 21.75
CA LEU A 21 -4.61 19.74 20.34
C LEU A 21 -5.48 20.96 20.11
N SER A 22 -4.91 21.98 19.47
CA SER A 22 -5.68 23.15 19.09
C SER A 22 -6.78 22.76 18.10
N PRO A 23 -7.92 23.48 18.07
CA PRO A 23 -8.98 23.23 17.11
C PRO A 23 -8.49 23.16 15.66
N THR A 24 -7.49 23.99 15.31
CA THR A 24 -6.86 24.01 13.98
C THR A 24 -6.15 22.70 13.64
N ILE A 25 -5.43 22.10 14.59
CA ILE A 25 -4.75 20.82 14.36
C ILE A 25 -5.78 19.69 14.22
N LEU A 26 -6.86 19.73 14.99
CA LEU A 26 -7.95 18.76 14.88
C LEU A 26 -8.63 18.80 13.52
N GLU A 27 -8.86 19.99 12.99
CA GLU A 27 -9.44 20.18 11.65
C GLU A 27 -8.49 19.64 10.57
N ALA A 28 -7.19 19.97 10.65
CA ALA A 28 -6.18 19.45 9.73
C ALA A 28 -6.10 17.91 9.78
N LEU A 29 -6.13 17.32 10.97
CA LEU A 29 -6.14 15.85 11.15
C LEU A 29 -7.41 15.22 10.59
N GLN A 30 -8.55 15.88 10.71
CA GLN A 30 -9.81 15.35 10.19
C GLN A 30 -9.84 15.37 8.66
N VAL A 31 -9.33 16.43 8.04
CA VAL A 31 -9.12 16.51 6.58
C VAL A 31 -8.16 15.40 6.14
N LEU A 32 -7.02 15.27 6.80
CA LEU A 32 -6.02 14.25 6.50
C LEU A 32 -6.59 12.82 6.61
N LYS A 33 -7.33 12.53 7.69
CA LYS A 33 -8.03 11.26 7.90
C LYS A 33 -9.06 10.98 6.80
N PHE A 34 -9.76 12.01 6.33
CA PHE A 34 -10.72 11.87 5.25
C PHE A 34 -10.03 11.59 3.91
N THR A 35 -8.96 12.33 3.59
CA THR A 35 -8.14 12.11 2.40
C THR A 35 -7.58 10.70 2.35
N TYR A 36 -6.96 10.21 3.43
CA TYR A 36 -6.44 8.84 3.49
C TYR A 36 -7.53 7.75 3.44
N LYS A 37 -8.73 8.04 3.93
CA LYS A 37 -9.88 7.12 3.75
C LYS A 37 -10.37 7.07 2.31
N GLN A 38 -10.33 8.18 1.58
CA GLN A 38 -10.68 8.21 0.16
C GLN A 38 -9.63 7.52 -0.71
N ASP A 39 -8.34 7.70 -0.40
CA ASP A 39 -7.24 7.06 -1.12
C ASP A 39 -7.20 5.53 -0.97
N ARG A 40 -8.06 4.94 -0.13
CA ARG A 40 -8.15 3.48 0.11
C ARG A 40 -6.77 2.84 0.19
N LEU A 41 -5.92 3.34 1.10
CA LEU A 41 -4.58 2.81 1.39
C LEU A 41 -4.59 1.28 1.31
N ASN A 42 -4.03 0.74 0.23
CA ASN A 42 -3.94 -0.69 0.00
C ASN A 42 -2.58 -1.17 0.47
N PHE A 43 -2.48 -1.43 1.78
CA PHE A 43 -1.26 -1.98 2.40
C PHE A 43 -0.92 -3.39 1.90
N THR A 44 -1.80 -4.01 1.12
CA THR A 44 -1.63 -5.35 0.55
C THR A 44 -1.40 -5.33 -0.96
N GLU A 45 -1.33 -4.15 -1.59
CA GLU A 45 -1.15 -4.03 -3.05
C GLU A 45 0.10 -4.78 -3.53
N ASP A 46 1.21 -4.59 -2.81
CA ASP A 46 2.46 -5.31 -3.08
C ASP A 46 2.46 -6.78 -2.62
N LEU A 47 1.46 -7.22 -1.86
CA LEU A 47 1.31 -8.63 -1.44
C LEU A 47 0.44 -9.43 -2.42
N VAL A 48 -0.23 -8.78 -3.38
CA VAL A 48 -1.00 -9.48 -4.41
C VAL A 48 -0.01 -10.12 -5.38
N ALA A 49 0.18 -11.43 -5.25
CA ALA A 49 0.88 -12.26 -6.22
C ALA A 49 0.02 -12.39 -7.48
N ASN A 50 0.54 -11.95 -8.64
CA ASN A 50 -0.10 -12.25 -9.92
C ASN A 50 0.46 -13.57 -10.45
N GLU A 51 -0.40 -14.48 -10.91
CA GLU A 51 0.02 -15.77 -11.46
C GLU A 51 1.00 -15.63 -12.64
N GLN A 52 0.88 -14.53 -13.39
CA GLN A 52 1.76 -14.20 -14.51
C GLN A 52 3.21 -13.95 -14.07
N ASP A 53 3.42 -13.43 -12.85
CA ASP A 53 4.76 -13.17 -12.29
C ASP A 53 5.54 -14.47 -12.01
N TYR A 54 4.85 -15.60 -11.90
CA TYR A 54 5.42 -16.91 -11.56
C TYR A 54 5.35 -17.94 -12.69
N THR A 55 4.97 -17.51 -13.91
CA THR A 55 4.86 -18.44 -15.04
C THR A 55 6.25 -18.75 -15.61
N ILE A 56 6.58 -20.03 -15.78
CA ILE A 56 7.88 -20.50 -16.28
C ILE A 56 8.06 -20.25 -17.80
N SER A 57 6.96 -20.24 -18.55
CA SER A 57 6.91 -19.89 -19.97
C SER A 57 5.91 -18.76 -20.19
N GLY A 58 6.41 -17.55 -20.43
CA GLY A 58 5.58 -16.36 -20.64
C GLY A 58 6.42 -15.10 -20.80
N PRO A 59 5.77 -13.95 -21.12
CA PRO A 59 6.46 -12.67 -21.20
C PRO A 59 7.08 -12.31 -19.84
N VAL A 60 8.34 -11.87 -19.87
CA VAL A 60 9.08 -11.45 -18.67
C VAL A 60 8.40 -10.24 -18.05
N THR A 61 7.82 -10.41 -16.86
CA THR A 61 7.27 -9.29 -16.09
C THR A 61 8.39 -8.54 -15.37
N SER A 62 8.37 -7.21 -15.41
CA SER A 62 9.35 -6.34 -14.71
C SER A 62 9.45 -6.69 -13.22
N ARG A 63 8.32 -7.03 -12.59
CA ARG A 63 8.24 -7.34 -11.16
C ARG A 63 9.04 -8.59 -10.77
N ALA A 64 8.98 -9.64 -11.58
CA ALA A 64 9.76 -10.86 -11.35
C ALA A 64 11.27 -10.59 -11.49
N VAL A 65 11.67 -9.73 -12.43
CA VAL A 65 13.06 -9.29 -12.57
C VAL A 65 13.51 -8.47 -11.37
N ASP A 66 12.69 -7.50 -10.92
CA ASP A 66 13.00 -6.65 -9.77
C ASP A 66 13.13 -7.48 -8.48
N GLU A 67 12.28 -8.49 -8.29
CA GLU A 67 12.35 -9.41 -7.15
C GLU A 67 13.61 -10.29 -7.19
N LEU A 68 13.95 -10.85 -8.35
CA LEU A 68 15.16 -11.66 -8.54
C LEU A 68 16.45 -10.83 -8.39
N MET A 69 16.41 -9.57 -8.82
CA MET A 69 17.50 -8.61 -8.62
C MET A 69 17.66 -8.22 -7.15
N ALA A 70 16.55 -8.04 -6.42
CA ALA A 70 16.56 -7.72 -4.99
C ALA A 70 17.03 -8.89 -4.12
N THR A 71 16.69 -10.12 -4.50
CA THR A 71 17.11 -11.36 -3.80
C THR A 71 18.52 -11.81 -4.18
N GLY A 72 19.10 -11.27 -5.27
CA GLY A 72 20.45 -11.59 -5.73
C GLY A 72 20.56 -12.94 -6.44
N ASN A 73 19.44 -13.56 -6.82
CA ASN A 73 19.39 -14.86 -7.50
C ASN A 73 19.64 -14.73 -9.00
N LEU A 74 20.87 -14.37 -9.37
CA LEU A 74 21.28 -14.13 -10.76
C LEU A 74 21.16 -15.37 -11.67
N ARG A 75 21.28 -16.59 -11.11
CA ARG A 75 21.17 -17.83 -11.89
C ARG A 75 19.73 -18.11 -12.33
N GLU A 76 18.78 -17.89 -11.42
CA GLU A 76 17.36 -18.06 -11.71
C GLU A 76 16.89 -16.99 -12.70
N LEU A 77 17.43 -15.77 -12.60
CA LEU A 77 17.20 -14.72 -13.57
C LEU A 77 17.72 -15.09 -14.98
N ASP A 78 18.93 -15.64 -15.08
CA ASP A 78 19.50 -16.08 -16.36
C ASP A 78 18.65 -17.20 -17.00
N GLN A 79 18.21 -18.17 -16.19
CA GLN A 79 17.30 -19.23 -16.63
C GLN A 79 15.93 -18.68 -17.05
N PHE A 80 15.39 -17.71 -16.31
CA PHE A 80 14.12 -17.06 -16.62
C PHE A 80 14.18 -16.30 -17.95
N LEU A 81 15.28 -15.58 -18.20
CA LEU A 81 15.53 -14.88 -19.47
C LEU A 81 15.79 -15.83 -20.63
N ALA A 82 16.39 -17.00 -20.39
CA ALA A 82 16.58 -18.03 -21.40
C ALA A 82 15.25 -18.63 -21.85
N ASN A 83 14.37 -18.97 -20.91
CA ASN A 83 13.05 -19.55 -21.19
C ASN A 83 12.11 -18.58 -21.92
N ALA A 84 12.30 -17.26 -21.75
CA ALA A 84 11.51 -16.25 -22.45
C ALA A 84 11.95 -16.00 -23.91
N ARG A 85 13.09 -16.55 -24.32
CA ARG A 85 13.64 -16.42 -25.69
C ARG A 85 13.29 -17.59 -26.61
N GLU A 86 12.80 -18.70 -26.06
CA GLU A 86 12.24 -19.84 -26.81
C GLU A 86 10.75 -19.64 -27.10
#